data_AF-A0A961CQB4-F1
#
_entry.id   AF-A0A961CQB4-F1
#
_cell.length_a   1.000
_cell.length_b   1.000
_cell.length_c   1.000
_cell.angle_alpha   90.00
_cell.angle_beta   90.00
_cell.angle_gamma   90.00
#
_symmetry.space_group_name_H-M   'P 1'
#
loop_
_entity.id
_entity.type
_entity.pdbx_description
1 polymer ?
#
loop_
_entity_poly.entity_id
_entity_poly.type
_entity_poly.pdbx_seq_one_letter_code
_entity_poly.pdbx_strand_id
1 'polypeptide(L)'
;MSTGFDQLHSVVQHHVVNSLGWRELRPLQDQAVAPILAGEHVLALAPTAGGKTEAAAFPVLSQILTERRPGLSTLYVCPLRALLNNLHRDR
;
A
#
# COMPACT_ATOMS: atom_id res chain seq x y z
N MET A 1 9.82 -19.11 2.04
CA MET A 1 8.48 -18.61 1.65
C MET A 1 8.66 -17.15 1.27
N SER A 2 8.15 -16.71 0.12
CA SER A 2 8.25 -15.29 -0.29
C SER A 2 7.37 -14.46 0.64
N THR A 3 7.88 -13.36 1.18
CA THR A 3 7.07 -12.41 1.95
C THR A 3 6.18 -11.60 1.00
N GLY A 4 5.19 -10.89 1.55
CA GLY A 4 4.46 -9.87 0.79
C GLY A 4 5.39 -8.75 0.32
N PHE A 5 6.33 -8.33 1.16
CA PHE A 5 7.34 -7.32 0.80
C PHE A 5 8.10 -7.65 -0.51
N ASP A 6 8.53 -8.89 -0.68
CA ASP A 6 9.30 -9.35 -1.84
C ASP A 6 8.51 -9.26 -3.16
N GLN A 7 7.17 -9.21 -3.09
CA GLN A 7 6.28 -9.13 -4.24
C GLN A 7 5.98 -7.68 -4.68
N LEU A 8 6.32 -6.69 -3.86
CA LEU A 8 6.12 -5.29 -4.20
C LEU A 8 7.08 -4.87 -5.33
N HIS A 9 6.70 -3.83 -6.09
CA HIS A 9 7.57 -3.28 -7.12
C HIS A 9 8.86 -2.71 -6.47
N SER A 10 10.02 -2.86 -7.12
CA SER A 10 11.34 -2.51 -6.55
C SER A 10 11.44 -1.06 -6.06
N VAL A 11 10.78 -0.12 -6.74
CA VAL A 11 10.69 1.29 -6.31
C VAL A 11 9.94 1.43 -4.98
N VAL A 12 8.86 0.67 -4.78
CA VAL A 12 8.12 0.67 -3.51
C VAL A 12 8.99 0.07 -2.41
N GLN A 13 9.64 -1.07 -2.67
CA GLN A 13 10.59 -1.69 -1.73
C GLN A 13 11.69 -0.70 -1.31
N HIS A 14 12.28 0.01 -2.28
CA HIS A 14 13.30 1.01 -2.03
C HIS A 14 12.81 2.12 -1.09
N HIS A 15 11.60 2.66 -1.30
CA HIS A 15 11.05 3.72 -0.45
C HIS A 15 10.63 3.22 0.94
N VAL A 16 10.13 1.99 1.05
CA VAL A 16 9.83 1.38 2.36
C VAL A 16 11.11 1.31 3.20
N VAL A 17 12.23 0.89 2.62
CA VAL A 17 13.50 0.77 3.34
C VAL A 17 14.18 2.13 3.55
N ASN A 18 14.35 2.92 2.48
CA ASN A 18 15.24 4.09 2.51
C ASN A 18 14.54 5.40 2.87
N SER A 19 13.22 5.50 2.65
CA SER A 19 12.45 6.72 2.97
C SER A 19 11.68 6.57 4.28
N LEU A 20 11.00 5.43 4.47
CA LEU A 20 10.26 5.16 5.70
C LEU A 20 11.13 4.53 6.81
N GLY A 21 12.28 3.96 6.46
CA GLY A 21 13.18 3.33 7.42
C GLY A 21 12.66 1.98 7.96
N TRP A 22 11.70 1.35 7.27
CA TRP A 22 11.07 0.12 7.74
C TRP A 22 11.90 -1.10 7.34
N ARG A 23 12.21 -1.95 8.33
CA ARG A 23 12.96 -3.20 8.12
C ARG A 23 12.09 -4.34 7.61
N GLU A 24 10.81 -4.30 7.95
CA GLU A 24 9.80 -5.28 7.56
C GLU A 24 8.43 -4.60 7.51
N LEU A 25 7.51 -5.20 6.76
CA LEU A 25 6.10 -4.80 6.78
C LEU A 25 5.42 -5.33 8.04
N ARG A 26 4.43 -4.60 8.53
CA ARG A 26 3.54 -5.11 9.60
C ARG A 26 2.73 -6.30 9.07
N PRO A 27 2.26 -7.21 9.95
CA PRO A 27 1.55 -8.42 9.52
C PRO A 27 0.38 -8.17 8.56
N LEU A 28 -0.46 -7.16 8.83
CA LEU A 28 -1.57 -6.79 7.95
C LEU A 28 -1.08 -6.30 6.57
N GLN A 29 -0.03 -5.49 6.56
CA GLN A 29 0.53 -4.93 5.32
C GLN A 29 1.09 -6.05 4.45
N ASP A 30 1.83 -6.98 5.04
CA ASP A 30 2.41 -8.13 4.35
C ASP A 30 1.34 -9.07 3.78
N GLN A 31 0.34 -9.42 4.61
CA GLN A 31 -0.78 -10.29 4.21
C GLN A 31 -1.67 -9.68 3.11
N ALA A 32 -1.77 -8.34 3.06
CA ALA A 32 -2.57 -7.67 2.05
C ALA A 32 -1.91 -7.63 0.67
N VAL A 33 -0.59 -7.81 0.56
CA VAL A 33 0.12 -7.62 -0.72
C VAL A 33 -0.37 -8.62 -1.78
N ALA A 34 -0.23 -9.92 -1.52
CA ALA A 34 -0.54 -10.95 -2.50
C ALA A 34 -1.98 -10.90 -3.03
N PRO A 35 -3.05 -10.84 -2.19
CA PRO A 35 -4.42 -10.81 -2.70
C PRO A 35 -4.73 -9.52 -3.48
N ILE A 36 -4.19 -8.37 -3.06
CA ILE A 36 -4.41 -7.12 -3.81
C ILE A 36 -3.70 -7.18 -5.17
N LEU A 37 -2.45 -7.67 -5.21
CA LEU A 37 -1.72 -7.84 -6.48
C LEU A 37 -2.42 -8.83 -7.43
N ALA A 38 -3.07 -9.86 -6.89
CA ALA A 38 -3.90 -10.81 -7.64
C ALA A 38 -5.22 -10.21 -8.16
N GLY A 39 -5.55 -8.97 -7.79
CA GLY A 39 -6.77 -8.29 -8.22
C GLY A 39 -8.01 -8.67 -7.40
N GLU A 40 -7.83 -9.27 -6.21
CA GLU A 40 -8.94 -9.66 -5.34
C GLU A 40 -9.54 -8.48 -4.57
N HIS A 41 -10.79 -8.62 -4.15
CA HIS A 41 -11.43 -7.68 -3.23
C HIS A 41 -11.02 -7.96 -1.78
N VAL A 42 -10.38 -6.99 -1.14
CA VAL A 42 -9.82 -7.16 0.22
C VAL A 42 -10.52 -6.27 1.24
N LEU A 43 -10.96 -6.88 2.35
CA LEU A 43 -11.43 -6.19 3.55
C LEU A 43 -10.36 -6.28 4.65
N ALA A 44 -9.59 -5.22 4.85
CA ALA A 44 -8.54 -5.16 5.85
C ALA A 44 -9.08 -4.74 7.23
N LEU A 45 -9.09 -5.65 8.20
CA LEU A 45 -9.52 -5.39 9.58
C LEU A 45 -8.31 -5.21 10.50
N ALA A 46 -8.16 -4.02 11.07
CA ALA A 46 -7.10 -3.73 12.03
C ALA A 46 -7.45 -2.53 12.91
N PRO A 47 -6.87 -2.42 14.13
CA PRO A 47 -7.04 -1.26 14.98
C PRO A 47 -6.54 0.03 14.31
N THR A 48 -6.90 1.19 14.88
CA THR A 48 -6.32 2.48 14.50
C THR A 48 -4.79 2.40 14.58
N ALA A 49 -4.09 3.07 13.65
CA ALA A 49 -2.64 2.97 13.49
C ALA A 49 -2.09 1.54 13.20
N GLY A 50 -2.95 0.59 12.82
CA GLY A 50 -2.56 -0.78 12.43
C GLY A 50 -1.96 -0.92 11.02
N GLY A 51 -1.63 0.18 10.34
CA GLY A 51 -1.02 0.15 9.00
C GLY A 51 -1.98 -0.11 7.84
N LYS A 52 -3.29 0.14 8.02
CA LYS A 52 -4.32 -0.09 6.98
C LYS A 52 -4.07 0.73 5.71
N THR A 53 -3.58 1.96 5.86
CA THR A 53 -3.28 2.85 4.74
C THR A 53 -2.25 2.24 3.81
N GLU A 54 -1.11 1.83 4.36
CA GLU A 54 -0.01 1.26 3.58
C GLU A 54 -0.31 -0.16 3.11
N ALA A 55 -1.09 -0.92 3.88
CA ALA A 55 -1.59 -2.24 3.48
C ALA A 55 -2.38 -2.18 2.17
N ALA A 56 -3.14 -1.10 1.95
CA ALA A 56 -3.80 -0.86 0.66
C ALA A 56 -2.87 -0.17 -0.35
N ALA A 57 -2.12 0.85 0.07
CA ALA A 57 -1.38 1.71 -0.85
C ALA A 57 -0.18 1.02 -1.52
N PHE A 58 0.63 0.26 -0.80
CA PHE A 58 1.85 -0.35 -1.36
C PHE A 58 1.60 -1.32 -2.53
N PRO A 59 0.66 -2.29 -2.43
CA PRO A 59 0.37 -3.16 -3.56
C PRO A 59 -0.30 -2.42 -4.72
N VAL A 60 -1.18 -1.45 -4.46
CA VAL A 60 -1.80 -0.63 -5.51
C VAL A 60 -0.75 0.21 -6.26
N LEU A 61 0.18 0.86 -5.54
CA LEU A 61 1.31 1.57 -6.15
C LEU A 61 2.19 0.63 -6.97
N SER A 62 2.40 -0.61 -6.50
CA SER A 62 3.15 -1.62 -7.24
C SER A 62 2.46 -2.00 -8.55
N GLN A 63 1.13 -2.16 -8.57
CA GLN A 63 0.36 -2.37 -9.80
C GLN A 63 0.47 -1.18 -10.76
N ILE A 64 0.31 0.06 -10.27
CA ILE A 64 0.44 1.27 -11.09
C ILE A 64 1.81 1.33 -11.77
N LEU A 65 2.87 1.05 -11.03
CA LEU A 65 4.25 1.10 -11.54
C LEU A 65 4.56 -0.04 -12.52
N THR A 66 3.93 -1.21 -12.34
CA THR A 66 4.13 -2.39 -13.19
C THR A 66 3.35 -2.30 -14.50
N GLU A 67 2.07 -1.95 -14.44
CA GLU A 67 1.16 -2.06 -15.58
C GLU A 67 1.08 -0.79 -16.44
N ARG A 68 1.54 0.37 -15.93
CA ARG A 68 1.53 1.67 -16.62
C ARG A 68 0.20 1.98 -17.33
N ARG A 69 -0.93 1.77 -16.63
CA ARG A 69 -2.28 2.00 -17.20
C ARG A 69 -2.46 3.47 -17.63
N PRO A 70 -3.00 3.75 -18.83
CA PRO A 70 -3.27 5.11 -19.28
C PRO A 70 -4.47 5.72 -18.53
N GLY A 71 -4.41 7.02 -18.25
CA GLY A 71 -5.51 7.76 -17.62
C GLY A 71 -5.67 7.51 -16.11
N LEU A 72 -6.84 7.84 -15.56
CA LEU A 72 -7.16 7.63 -14.14
C LEU A 72 -7.37 6.13 -13.87
N SER A 73 -6.44 5.51 -13.14
CA SER A 73 -6.43 4.06 -12.89
C SER A 73 -6.67 3.69 -11.41
N THR A 74 -6.74 4.65 -10.50
CA THR A 74 -6.91 4.40 -9.06
C THR A 74 -7.66 5.55 -8.40
N LEU A 75 -8.63 5.22 -7.53
CA LEU A 75 -9.40 6.18 -6.74
C LEU A 75 -9.33 5.81 -5.27
N TYR A 76 -8.83 6.74 -4.45
CA TYR A 76 -8.81 6.60 -2.99
C TYR A 76 -9.95 7.41 -2.37
N VAL A 77 -10.89 6.72 -1.72
CA VAL A 77 -12.07 7.34 -1.12
C VAL A 77 -11.94 7.32 0.40
N CYS A 78 -12.19 8.47 1.05
CA CYS A 78 -12.20 8.59 2.50
C CYS A 78 -13.45 9.34 2.98
N PRO A 79 -14.05 8.93 4.11
CA PRO A 79 -15.29 9.53 4.61
C PRO A 79 -15.10 10.94 5.16
N LEU A 80 -13.88 11.30 5.59
CA LEU A 80 -13.58 12.60 6.21
C LEU A 80 -12.45 13.31 5.47
N ARG A 81 -12.65 14.60 5.15
CA ARG A 81 -11.62 15.47 4.56
C ARG A 81 -10.35 15.54 5.41
N ALA A 82 -10.48 15.52 6.74
CA ALA A 82 -9.34 15.54 7.65
C ALA A 82 -8.40 14.33 7.45
N LEU A 83 -8.93 13.16 7.08
CA LEU A 83 -8.12 11.97 6.78
C LEU A 83 -7.36 12.11 5.46
N LEU A 84 -7.98 12.73 4.45
CA LEU A 84 -7.28 13.08 3.21
C LEU A 84 -6.17 14.12 3.43
N ASN A 85 -6.37 15.05 4.35
CA ASN A 85 -5.37 16.07 4.66
C ASN A 85 -4.12 15.47 5.31
N ASN A 86 -4.26 14.46 6.17
CA ASN A 86 -3.10 13.76 6.73
C ASN A 86 -2.25 13.11 5.63
N LEU A 87 -2.88 12.48 4.63
CA LEU A 87 -2.15 11.88 3.50
C LEU A 87 -1.42 12.91 2.63
N HIS A 88 -1.92 14.13 2.53
CA HIS A 88 -1.27 15.20 1.77
C HIS A 88 -0.13 15.89 2.53
N ARG A 89 -0.19 15.92 3.88
CA ARG A 89 0.71 16.71 4.70
C ARG A 89 2.00 15.98 5.09
N ASP A 90 2.03 14.64 5.08
CA ASP A 90 3.22 13.85 5.39
C ASP A 90 4.21 13.74 4.21
N ARG A 91 4.35 14.81 3.41
CA ARG A 91 5.39 14.97 2.38
C ARG A 91 6.50 15.90 2.84
#